data_AF-A0A4Y2WGN5-F1
#
_entry.id   AF-A0A4Y2WGN5-F1
#
_cell.length_a   1.000
_cell.length_b   1.000
_cell.length_c   1.000
_cell.angle_alpha   90.00
_cell.angle_beta   90.00
_cell.angle_gamma   90.00
#
_symmetry.space_group_name_H-M   'P 1'
#
loop_
_entity.id
_entity.type
_entity.pdbx_description
1 polymer ?
#
loop_
_entity_poly.entity_id
_entity_poly.type
_entity_poly.pdbx_seq_one_letter_code
_entity_poly.pdbx_strand_id
1 'polypeptide(L)'
;MLYPVFLTVYGYFKLDIKEIEIKHEPESISKLLVVVPVFCLAYQCQEVVVPVYACMRNRSLRNFSKSCCLTMFFLFMIYSIIGCFGYLTFGAMVSPNVMKMYDAEDPVVMFGIGALILKMVVTYPVLALCGRGAVDGLYSEVFRLSAADFVKGERRRRIVIVTLWFSSSLLIALNTSSIGTVIHALGSISAANIFIYPGELLFKLNLSKINKQT
;
A
#
# COMPACT_ATOMS: atom_id res chain seq x y z
N MET A 1 -4.13 -7.95 8.27
CA MET A 1 -2.80 -7.79 8.86
C MET A 1 -2.58 -8.64 10.10
N LEU A 2 -3.62 -9.15 10.76
CA LEU A 2 -3.47 -9.99 11.96
C LEU A 2 -2.75 -11.32 11.71
N TYR A 3 -2.98 -11.97 10.57
CA TYR A 3 -2.32 -13.25 10.29
C TYR A 3 -0.78 -13.13 10.18
N PRO A 4 -0.19 -12.17 9.42
CA PRO A 4 1.25 -11.97 9.43
C PRO A 4 1.83 -11.74 10.84
N VAL A 5 1.14 -10.98 11.70
CA VAL A 5 1.55 -10.80 13.11
C VAL A 5 1.62 -12.15 13.82
N PHE A 6 0.52 -12.89 13.78
CA PHE A 6 0.42 -14.21 14.42
C PHE A 6 1.50 -15.15 13.90
N LEU A 7 1.71 -15.21 12.58
CA LEU A 7 2.70 -16.07 11.96
C LEU A 7 4.12 -15.70 12.38
N THR A 8 4.48 -14.42 12.42
CA THR A 8 5.84 -14.01 12.84
C THR A 8 6.12 -14.34 14.30
N VAL A 9 5.13 -14.18 15.18
CA VAL A 9 5.27 -14.52 16.60
C VAL A 9 5.31 -16.04 16.79
N TYR A 10 4.42 -16.79 16.13
CA TYR A 10 4.42 -18.24 16.13
C TYR A 10 5.74 -18.82 15.61
N GLY A 11 6.21 -18.25 14.50
CA GLY A 11 7.48 -18.55 13.87
C GLY A 11 8.65 -18.44 14.83
N TYR A 12 8.74 -17.32 15.53
CA TYR A 12 9.80 -17.06 16.51
C TYR A 12 9.85 -18.13 17.63
N PHE A 13 8.69 -18.59 18.11
CA PHE A 13 8.65 -19.60 19.17
C PHE A 13 8.81 -21.04 18.69
N LYS A 14 8.49 -21.33 17.42
CA LYS A 14 8.51 -22.69 16.87
C LYS A 14 9.80 -23.01 16.10
N LEU A 15 10.34 -22.05 15.38
CA LEU A 15 11.53 -22.23 14.55
C LEU A 15 12.78 -22.00 15.41
N ASP A 16 13.43 -23.09 15.82
CA ASP A 16 14.72 -23.03 16.50
C ASP A 16 15.86 -22.95 15.47
N ILE A 17 16.05 -21.77 14.89
CA ILE A 17 17.12 -21.52 13.91
C ILE A 17 18.42 -21.26 14.67
N LYS A 18 19.32 -22.26 14.69
CA LYS A 18 20.54 -22.27 15.54
C LYS A 18 21.63 -21.25 15.19
N GLU A 19 21.61 -20.67 13.99
CA GLU A 19 22.62 -19.69 13.55
C GLU A 19 21.94 -18.49 12.89
N ILE A 20 21.63 -17.48 13.71
CA ILE A 20 21.04 -16.22 13.25
C ILE A 20 22.08 -15.12 13.40
N GLU A 21 22.54 -14.57 12.27
CA GLU A 21 23.37 -13.37 12.27
C GLU A 21 22.46 -12.14 12.43
N ILE A 22 22.53 -11.49 13.60
CA ILE A 22 21.79 -10.25 13.88
C ILE A 22 22.72 -9.06 13.59
N LYS A 23 22.40 -8.30 12.55
CA LYS A 23 23.10 -7.03 12.27
C LYS A 23 22.58 -5.97 13.22
N HIS A 24 23.50 -5.36 13.98
CA HIS A 24 23.20 -4.28 14.93
C HIS A 24 23.35 -2.89 14.32
N GLU A 25 24.05 -2.79 13.19
CA GLU A 25 24.33 -1.51 12.52
C GLU A 25 24.01 -1.59 11.01
N PRO A 26 23.60 -0.47 10.39
CA PRO A 26 23.39 -0.43 8.95
C PRO A 26 24.74 -0.47 8.23
N GLU A 27 24.89 -1.38 7.26
CA GLU A 27 26.12 -1.50 6.47
C GLU A 27 26.44 -0.25 5.63
N SER A 28 25.42 0.55 5.27
CA SER A 28 25.59 1.80 4.51
C SER A 28 24.34 2.68 4.60
N ILE A 29 24.55 4.00 4.53
CA ILE A 29 23.48 5.01 4.41
C ILE A 29 22.62 4.76 3.16
N SER A 30 23.22 4.28 2.06
CA SER A 30 22.49 3.95 0.84
C SER A 30 21.41 2.89 1.08
N LYS A 31 21.74 1.84 1.83
CA LYS A 31 20.77 0.79 2.22
C LYS A 31 19.68 1.34 3.11
N LEU A 32 20.00 2.28 4.02
CA LEU A 32 19.01 2.95 4.86
C LEU A 32 18.02 3.78 4.03
N LEU A 33 18.50 4.51 3.01
CA LEU A 33 17.64 5.29 2.12
C LEU A 33 16.71 4.43 1.25
N VAL A 34 17.16 3.23 0.85
CA VAL A 34 16.34 2.29 0.06
C VAL A 34 15.14 1.74 0.85
N VAL A 35 15.16 1.83 2.19
CA VAL A 35 14.00 1.45 3.03
C VAL A 35 12.90 2.52 3.01
N VAL A 36 13.22 3.79 2.75
CA VAL A 36 12.25 4.89 2.77
C VAL A 36 11.06 4.63 1.82
N PRO A 37 11.25 4.24 0.55
CA PRO A 37 10.14 3.81 -0.32
C PRO A 37 9.25 2.73 0.28
N VAL A 38 9.83 1.75 0.98
CA VAL A 38 9.07 0.65 1.60
C VAL A 38 8.15 1.20 2.69
N PHE A 39 8.65 2.11 3.54
CA PHE A 39 7.84 2.81 4.53
C PHE A 39 6.76 3.67 3.89
N CYS A 40 7.09 4.43 2.85
CA CYS A 40 6.11 5.23 2.11
C CYS A 40 4.97 4.35 1.58
N LEU A 41 5.28 3.21 0.95
CA LEU A 41 4.26 2.28 0.49
C LEU A 41 3.43 1.69 1.63
N ALA A 42 4.08 1.29 2.74
CA ALA A 42 3.42 0.63 3.86
C ALA A 42 2.39 1.52 4.58
N TYR A 43 2.65 2.84 4.61
CA TYR A 43 1.78 3.84 5.24
C TYR A 43 0.95 4.66 4.23
N GLN A 44 1.00 4.31 2.93
CA GLN A 44 0.16 4.94 1.91
C GLN A 44 -1.30 4.50 2.09
N CYS A 45 -2.18 5.45 2.41
CA CYS A 45 -3.62 5.22 2.60
C CYS A 45 -4.48 6.27 1.86
N GLN A 46 -3.86 7.23 1.18
CA GLN A 46 -4.49 8.41 0.59
C GLN A 46 -5.46 8.04 -0.54
N GLU A 47 -5.16 6.98 -1.31
CA GLU A 47 -5.95 6.60 -2.49
C GLU A 47 -7.37 6.12 -2.15
N VAL A 48 -7.56 5.59 -0.94
CA VAL A 48 -8.87 5.08 -0.47
C VAL A 48 -9.54 6.04 0.50
N VAL A 49 -8.95 7.22 0.72
CA VAL A 49 -9.42 8.19 1.72
C VAL A 49 -10.84 8.67 1.45
N VAL A 50 -11.17 8.89 0.18
CA VAL A 50 -12.47 9.42 -0.28
C VAL A 50 -13.61 8.44 -0.01
N PRO A 51 -13.56 7.17 -0.50
CA PRO A 51 -14.62 6.22 -0.20
C PRO A 51 -14.71 5.90 1.30
N VAL A 52 -13.59 5.82 2.02
CA VAL A 52 -13.60 5.62 3.47
C VAL A 52 -14.32 6.76 4.19
N TYR A 53 -14.01 8.01 3.83
CA TYR A 53 -14.68 9.18 4.40
C TYR A 53 -16.18 9.22 4.05
N ALA A 54 -16.54 8.86 2.82
CA ALA A 54 -17.94 8.79 2.39
C ALA A 54 -18.74 7.74 3.19
N CYS A 55 -18.11 6.64 3.61
CA CYS A 55 -18.72 5.59 4.42
C CYS A 55 -18.77 5.91 5.92
N MET A 56 -18.13 6.99 6.41
CA MET A 56 -18.21 7.35 7.82
C MET A 56 -19.61 7.80 8.23
N ARG A 57 -20.09 7.26 9.35
CA ARG A 57 -21.38 7.65 9.95
C ARG A 57 -21.46 9.15 10.27
N ASN A 58 -20.42 9.69 10.92
CA ASN A 58 -20.36 11.11 11.29
C ASN A 58 -19.24 11.81 10.50
N ARG A 59 -19.58 12.32 9.32
CA ARG A 59 -18.66 13.02 8.40
C ARG A 59 -18.25 14.38 8.95
N SER A 60 -17.19 14.40 9.75
CA SER A 60 -16.54 15.60 10.25
C SER A 60 -15.03 15.43 10.14
N LEU A 61 -14.32 16.47 9.71
CA LEU A 61 -12.85 16.44 9.60
C LEU A 61 -12.20 16.09 10.95
N ARG A 62 -12.74 16.59 12.07
CA ARG A 62 -12.22 16.27 13.41
C ARG A 62 -12.34 14.77 13.72
N ASN A 63 -13.48 14.16 13.39
CA ASN A 63 -13.69 12.72 13.62
C ASN A 63 -12.82 11.87 12.69
N PHE A 64 -12.69 12.32 11.43
CA PHE A 64 -11.85 11.64 10.44
C PHE A 64 -10.38 11.66 10.85
N SER A 65 -9.83 12.83 11.19
CA SER A 65 -8.45 12.96 11.67
C SER A 65 -8.19 12.12 12.93
N LYS A 66 -9.12 12.12 13.89
CA LYS A 66 -9.00 11.24 15.07
C LYS A 66 -8.93 9.77 14.68
N SER A 67 -9.81 9.33 13.79
CA SER A 67 -9.81 7.95 13.29
C SER A 67 -8.50 7.62 12.59
N CYS A 68 -8.00 8.49 11.71
CA CYS A 68 -6.74 8.30 11.01
C CYS A 68 -5.55 8.21 11.96
N CYS A 69 -5.44 9.12 12.93
CA CYS A 69 -4.34 9.08 13.91
C CYS A 69 -4.35 7.79 14.72
N LEU A 70 -5.54 7.35 15.17
CA LEU A 70 -5.68 6.10 15.92
C LEU A 70 -5.30 4.89 15.07
N THR A 71 -5.79 4.81 13.83
CA THR A 71 -5.44 3.72 12.90
C THR A 71 -3.95 3.70 12.58
N MET A 72 -3.32 4.85 12.35
CA MET A 72 -1.88 4.93 12.08
C MET A 72 -1.05 4.47 13.28
N PHE A 73 -1.45 4.81 14.50
CA PHE A 73 -0.81 4.31 15.72
C PHE A 73 -0.89 2.77 15.83
N PHE A 74 -2.07 2.19 15.59
CA PHE A 74 -2.22 0.74 15.60
C PHE A 74 -1.42 0.05 14.48
N LEU A 75 -1.38 0.63 13.28
CA LEU A 75 -0.57 0.12 12.18
C LEU A 75 0.92 0.14 12.52
N PHE A 76 1.39 1.22 13.14
CA PHE A 76 2.78 1.32 13.62
C PHE A 76 3.14 0.21 14.59
N MET A 77 2.29 -0.07 15.57
CA MET A 77 2.50 -1.17 16.52
C MET A 77 2.52 -2.53 15.81
N ILE A 78 1.55 -2.78 14.93
CA ILE A 78 1.43 -4.04 14.18
C ILE A 78 2.65 -4.27 13.30
N TYR A 79 3.08 -3.26 12.52
CA TYR A 79 4.24 -3.38 11.65
C TYR A 79 5.54 -3.52 12.44
N SER A 80 5.66 -2.85 13.59
CA SER A 80 6.82 -3.03 14.48
C SER A 80 6.89 -4.46 15.03
N ILE A 81 5.77 -5.04 15.46
CA ILE A 81 5.73 -6.44 15.94
C ILE A 81 6.15 -7.41 14.81
N ILE A 82 5.55 -7.27 13.61
CA ILE A 82 5.90 -8.10 12.45
C ILE A 82 7.39 -7.99 12.12
N GLY A 83 7.90 -6.74 12.06
CA GLY A 83 9.30 -6.48 11.72
C GLY A 83 10.26 -7.04 12.76
N CYS A 84 10.01 -6.79 14.05
CA CYS A 84 10.86 -7.27 15.14
C CYS A 84 10.88 -8.80 15.22
N PHE A 85 9.72 -9.46 15.30
CA PHE A 85 9.68 -10.93 15.42
C PHE A 85 10.14 -11.62 14.12
N GLY A 86 9.79 -11.07 12.95
CA GLY A 86 10.27 -11.59 11.67
C GLY A 86 11.79 -11.51 11.56
N TYR A 87 12.39 -10.38 11.95
CA TYR A 87 13.84 -10.23 11.93
C TYR A 87 14.54 -11.05 13.02
N LEU A 88 13.97 -11.15 14.22
CA LEU A 88 14.51 -12.01 15.28
C LEU A 88 14.45 -13.49 14.91
N THR A 89 13.51 -13.91 14.08
CA THR A 89 13.41 -15.31 13.61
C THR A 89 14.47 -15.63 12.56
N PHE A 90 14.67 -14.76 11.56
CA PHE A 90 15.49 -15.08 10.37
C PHE A 90 16.80 -14.28 10.25
N GLY A 91 16.99 -13.24 11.05
CA GLY A 91 18.15 -12.35 11.04
C GLY A 91 18.48 -11.76 9.68
N ALA A 92 19.77 -11.71 9.35
CA ALA A 92 20.29 -11.19 8.09
C ALA A 92 19.79 -11.93 6.83
N MET A 93 19.23 -13.15 6.97
CA MET A 93 18.74 -13.97 5.86
C MET A 93 17.28 -13.68 5.49
N VAL A 94 16.64 -12.69 6.12
CA VAL A 94 15.24 -12.37 5.87
C VAL A 94 14.99 -12.00 4.39
N SER A 95 14.02 -12.69 3.78
CA SER A 95 13.58 -12.43 2.41
C SER A 95 12.62 -11.24 2.36
N PRO A 96 12.57 -10.46 1.25
CA PRO A 96 11.56 -9.42 1.05
C PRO A 96 10.12 -9.91 1.20
N ASN A 97 9.89 -11.22 1.00
CA ASN A 97 8.65 -11.88 1.36
C ASN A 97 8.89 -12.89 2.49
N VAL A 98 8.80 -12.41 3.73
CA VAL A 98 8.98 -13.24 4.94
C VAL A 98 8.05 -14.45 4.97
N MET A 99 6.87 -14.37 4.34
CA MET A 99 5.90 -15.48 4.35
C MET A 99 6.37 -16.69 3.56
N LYS A 100 7.26 -16.49 2.58
CA LYS A 100 7.89 -17.58 1.81
C LYS A 100 8.95 -18.34 2.62
N MET A 101 9.37 -17.81 3.76
CA MET A 101 10.39 -18.44 4.61
C MET A 101 9.79 -19.45 5.59
N TYR A 102 8.46 -19.49 5.71
CA TYR A 102 7.74 -20.46 6.51
C TYR A 102 7.39 -21.69 5.66
N ASP A 103 7.52 -22.86 6.25
CA ASP A 103 7.20 -24.12 5.59
C ASP A 103 5.68 -24.22 5.33
N ALA A 104 5.32 -24.51 4.07
CA ALA A 104 3.94 -24.65 3.65
C ALA A 104 3.33 -26.00 4.07
N GLU A 105 4.14 -26.98 4.46
CA GLU A 105 3.65 -28.26 4.99
C GLU A 105 2.97 -28.08 6.35
N ASP A 106 3.29 -27.02 7.09
CA ASP A 106 2.60 -26.68 8.34
C ASP A 106 1.15 -26.24 8.06
N PRO A 107 0.13 -26.96 8.57
CA PRO A 107 -1.27 -26.62 8.35
C PRO A 107 -1.64 -25.20 8.79
N VAL A 108 -0.95 -24.66 9.81
CA VAL A 108 -1.18 -23.29 10.32
C VAL A 108 -0.70 -22.25 9.31
N VAL A 109 0.44 -22.52 8.67
CA VAL A 109 1.00 -21.67 7.62
C VAL A 109 0.10 -21.71 6.39
N MET A 110 -0.27 -22.91 5.95
CA MET A 110 -1.15 -23.10 4.79
C MET A 110 -2.51 -22.39 4.97
N PHE A 111 -3.16 -22.57 6.13
CA PHE A 111 -4.44 -21.93 6.43
C PHE A 111 -4.36 -20.41 6.29
N GLY A 112 -3.32 -19.80 6.85
CA GLY A 112 -3.24 -18.34 6.83
C GLY A 112 -2.71 -17.75 5.52
N ILE A 113 -1.92 -18.49 4.74
CA ILE A 113 -1.69 -18.13 3.32
C ILE A 113 -3.04 -18.09 2.59
N GLY A 114 -3.91 -19.09 2.79
CA GLY A 114 -5.26 -19.09 2.26
C GLY A 114 -6.09 -17.87 2.70
N ALA A 115 -6.04 -17.52 3.99
CA ALA A 115 -6.71 -16.34 4.53
C ALA A 115 -6.18 -15.03 3.92
N LEU A 116 -4.87 -14.95 3.64
CA LEU A 116 -4.29 -13.80 2.95
C LEU A 116 -4.72 -13.70 1.51
N ILE A 117 -4.78 -14.80 0.78
CA ILE A 117 -5.28 -14.84 -0.59
C ILE A 117 -6.73 -14.33 -0.61
N LEU A 118 -7.59 -14.85 0.28
CA LEU A 118 -8.97 -14.39 0.42
C LEU A 118 -9.04 -12.88 0.71
N LYS A 119 -8.22 -12.39 1.64
CA LYS A 119 -8.12 -10.97 1.95
C LYS A 119 -7.71 -10.15 0.73
N MET A 120 -6.76 -10.62 -0.08
CA MET A 120 -6.35 -9.91 -1.30
C MET A 120 -7.48 -9.88 -2.33
N VAL A 121 -8.19 -10.99 -2.53
CA VAL A 121 -9.36 -11.06 -3.44
C VAL A 121 -10.44 -10.07 -3.01
N VAL A 122 -10.74 -9.97 -1.72
CA VAL A 122 -11.75 -9.04 -1.18
C VAL A 122 -11.30 -7.58 -1.26
N THR A 123 -10.00 -7.31 -1.09
CA THR A 123 -9.47 -5.94 -1.11
C THR A 123 -9.32 -5.40 -2.54
N TYR A 124 -9.06 -6.28 -3.52
CA TYR A 124 -8.79 -5.90 -4.90
C TYR A 124 -9.89 -5.02 -5.56
N PRO A 125 -11.20 -5.33 -5.42
CA PRO A 125 -12.26 -4.50 -5.98
C PRO A 125 -12.26 -3.05 -5.49
N VAL A 126 -11.93 -2.82 -4.20
CA VAL A 126 -11.89 -1.48 -3.61
C VAL A 126 -10.77 -0.66 -4.26
N LEU A 127 -9.60 -1.25 -4.43
CA LEU A 127 -8.46 -0.61 -5.08
C LEU A 127 -8.72 -0.37 -6.58
N ALA A 128 -9.30 -1.36 -7.26
CA ALA A 128 -9.67 -1.25 -8.67
C ALA A 128 -10.72 -0.15 -8.91
N LEU A 129 -11.67 0.04 -7.99
CA LEU A 129 -12.65 1.11 -8.06
C LEU A 129 -11.99 2.50 -7.99
N CYS A 130 -11.08 2.69 -7.02
CA CYS A 130 -10.36 3.95 -6.84
C CYS A 130 -9.44 4.23 -8.03
N GLY A 131 -8.66 3.23 -8.46
CA GLY A 131 -7.76 3.31 -9.61
C GLY A 131 -8.50 3.64 -10.91
N ARG A 132 -9.64 2.98 -11.16
CA ARG A 132 -10.49 3.30 -12.31
C ARG A 132 -10.99 4.74 -12.25
N GLY A 133 -11.45 5.20 -11.09
CA GLY A 133 -11.93 6.58 -10.92
C GLY A 133 -10.84 7.60 -11.22
N ALA A 134 -9.60 7.34 -10.77
CA ALA A 134 -8.46 8.20 -11.06
C ALA A 134 -8.13 8.25 -12.56
N VAL A 135 -8.10 7.10 -13.25
CA VAL A 135 -7.84 7.04 -14.70
C VAL A 135 -8.97 7.68 -15.50
N ASP A 136 -10.23 7.45 -15.12
CA ASP A 136 -11.41 8.07 -15.74
C ASP A 136 -11.36 9.61 -15.58
N GLY A 137 -10.99 10.10 -14.40
CA GLY A 137 -10.82 11.53 -14.12
C GLY A 137 -9.70 12.16 -14.95
N LEU A 138 -8.53 11.53 -14.96
CA LEU A 138 -7.39 12.00 -15.75
C LEU A 138 -7.71 12.03 -17.25
N TYR A 139 -8.37 11.00 -17.77
CA TYR A 139 -8.82 10.96 -19.16
C TYR A 139 -9.78 12.11 -19.48
N SER A 140 -10.74 12.40 -18.59
CA SER A 140 -11.68 13.51 -18.77
C SER A 140 -10.97 14.86 -18.83
N GLU A 141 -9.96 15.07 -17.98
CA GLU A 141 -9.22 16.33 -17.88
C GLU A 141 -8.29 16.53 -19.08
N VAL A 142 -7.59 15.47 -19.51
CA VAL A 142 -6.69 15.51 -20.68
C VAL A 142 -7.45 15.78 -21.97
N PHE A 143 -8.59 15.11 -22.19
CA PHE A 143 -9.38 15.28 -23.40
C PHE A 143 -10.43 16.40 -23.30
N ARG A 144 -10.48 17.13 -22.17
CA ARG A 144 -11.43 18.22 -21.89
C ARG A 144 -12.87 17.85 -22.26
N LEU A 145 -13.28 16.65 -21.89
CA LEU A 145 -14.58 16.10 -22.30
C LEU A 145 -15.72 16.82 -21.59
N SER A 146 -16.77 17.16 -22.36
CA SER A 146 -18.03 17.61 -21.80
C SER A 146 -18.72 16.48 -21.01
N ALA A 147 -19.50 16.83 -19.98
CA ALA A 147 -20.20 15.86 -19.14
C ALA A 147 -21.10 14.91 -19.95
N ALA A 148 -21.71 15.39 -21.03
CA ALA A 148 -22.55 14.58 -21.91
C ALA A 148 -21.74 13.52 -22.69
N ASP A 149 -20.54 13.85 -23.14
CA ASP A 149 -19.67 12.94 -23.89
C ASP A 149 -18.94 11.96 -22.96
N PHE A 150 -18.64 12.41 -21.75
CA PHE A 150 -18.06 11.56 -20.70
C PHE A 150 -18.96 10.37 -20.36
N VAL A 151 -20.28 10.58 -20.29
CA VAL A 151 -21.28 9.55 -19.98
C VAL A 151 -21.49 8.61 -21.17
N LYS A 152 -21.58 9.12 -22.40
CA LYS A 152 -21.77 8.29 -23.61
C LYS A 152 -20.64 7.26 -23.81
N GLY A 153 -19.41 7.65 -23.50
CA GLY A 153 -18.22 6.80 -23.65
C GLY A 153 -17.95 5.84 -22.48
N GLU A 154 -18.71 5.91 -21.38
CA GLU A 154 -18.33 5.29 -20.11
C GLU A 154 -18.13 3.77 -20.22
N ARG A 155 -19.07 3.06 -20.87
CA ARG A 155 -19.00 1.59 -20.96
C ARG A 155 -17.76 1.11 -21.72
N ARG A 156 -17.44 1.74 -22.86
CA ARG A 156 -16.24 1.40 -23.66
C ARG A 156 -14.97 1.71 -22.88
N ARG A 157 -14.89 2.90 -22.28
CA ARG A 157 -13.74 3.33 -21.47
C ARG A 157 -13.51 2.41 -20.28
N ARG A 158 -14.58 2.03 -19.58
CA ARG A 158 -14.53 1.08 -18.45
C ARG A 158 -13.93 -0.27 -18.86
N ILE A 159 -14.39 -0.84 -19.98
CA ILE A 159 -13.87 -2.12 -20.48
C ILE A 159 -12.37 -1.98 -20.79
N VAL A 160 -11.99 -0.94 -21.54
CA VAL A 160 -10.59 -0.69 -21.91
C VAL A 160 -9.69 -0.54 -20.67
N ILE A 161 -10.08 0.30 -19.70
CA ILE A 161 -9.29 0.53 -18.49
C ILE A 161 -9.10 -0.76 -17.70
N VAL A 162 -10.17 -1.51 -17.46
CA VAL A 162 -10.10 -2.75 -16.66
C VAL A 162 -9.28 -3.83 -17.37
N THR A 163 -9.47 -4.00 -18.68
CA THR A 163 -8.70 -4.96 -19.47
C THR A 163 -7.21 -4.61 -19.49
N LEU A 164 -6.87 -3.34 -19.70
CA LEU A 164 -5.47 -2.87 -19.66
C LEU A 164 -4.88 -3.04 -18.27
N TRP A 165 -5.60 -2.66 -17.22
CA TRP A 165 -5.16 -2.78 -15.83
C TRP A 165 -4.87 -4.23 -15.43
N PHE A 166 -5.77 -5.15 -15.77
CA PHE A 166 -5.58 -6.57 -15.49
C PHE A 166 -4.40 -7.14 -16.29
N SER A 167 -4.32 -6.82 -17.58
CA SER A 167 -3.25 -7.29 -18.45
C SER A 167 -1.88 -6.78 -17.98
N SER A 168 -1.76 -5.49 -17.63
CA SER A 168 -0.50 -4.93 -17.11
C SER A 168 -0.12 -5.54 -15.79
N SER A 169 -1.08 -5.75 -14.88
CA SER A 169 -0.83 -6.38 -13.58
C SER A 169 -0.35 -7.83 -13.74
N LEU A 170 -0.94 -8.58 -14.67
CA LEU A 170 -0.54 -9.95 -14.98
C LEU A 170 0.85 -10.01 -15.61
N LEU A 171 1.14 -9.13 -16.57
CA LEU A 171 2.46 -9.05 -17.19
C LEU A 171 3.56 -8.74 -16.16
N ILE A 172 3.30 -7.81 -15.24
CA ILE A 172 4.25 -7.51 -14.15
C ILE A 172 4.42 -8.75 -13.26
N ALA A 173 3.34 -9.45 -12.92
CA ALA A 173 3.40 -10.64 -12.09
C ALA A 173 4.20 -11.79 -12.73
N LEU A 174 4.09 -11.98 -14.04
CA LEU A 174 4.81 -13.02 -14.77
C LEU A 174 6.30 -12.72 -14.94
N ASN A 175 6.67 -11.44 -15.09
CA ASN A 175 8.05 -11.03 -15.34
C ASN A 175 8.84 -10.71 -14.05
N THR A 176 8.18 -10.56 -12.91
CA THR A 176 8.85 -10.12 -11.68
C THR A 176 9.22 -11.30 -10.78
N SER A 177 10.51 -11.52 -10.58
CA SER A 177 11.02 -12.60 -9.71
C SER A 177 11.01 -12.25 -8.21
N SER A 178 10.95 -10.97 -7.84
CA SER A 178 10.97 -10.51 -6.43
C SER A 178 9.92 -9.43 -6.16
N ILE A 179 9.11 -9.63 -5.12
CA ILE A 179 8.13 -8.63 -4.67
C ILE A 179 8.81 -7.35 -4.16
N GLY A 180 10.06 -7.46 -3.68
CA GLY A 180 10.82 -6.32 -3.16
C GLY A 180 11.03 -5.23 -4.23
N THR A 181 11.39 -5.62 -5.45
CA THR A 181 11.57 -4.69 -6.57
C THR A 181 10.29 -3.90 -6.87
N VAL A 182 9.14 -4.58 -6.86
CA VAL A 182 7.84 -3.94 -7.07
C VAL A 182 7.52 -2.97 -5.92
N ILE A 183 7.77 -3.39 -4.69
CA ILE A 183 7.57 -2.56 -3.49
C ILE A 183 8.43 -1.29 -3.55
N HIS A 184 9.71 -1.39 -3.90
CA HIS A 184 10.58 -0.22 -4.01
C HIS A 184 10.11 0.75 -5.11
N ALA A 185 9.72 0.23 -6.27
CA ALA A 185 9.21 1.05 -7.37
C ALA A 185 7.91 1.77 -6.98
N LEU A 186 6.91 1.04 -6.49
CA LEU A 186 5.64 1.60 -6.04
C LEU A 186 5.81 2.55 -4.85
N GLY A 187 6.72 2.24 -3.94
CA GLY A 187 7.05 3.07 -2.80
C GLY A 187 7.68 4.40 -3.18
N SER A 188 8.49 4.41 -4.23
CA SER A 188 9.10 5.64 -4.74
C SER A 188 8.04 6.58 -5.33
N ILE A 189 7.05 6.04 -6.03
CA ILE A 189 5.88 6.80 -6.50
C ILE A 189 5.05 7.28 -5.30
N SER A 190 4.84 6.41 -4.30
CA SER A 190 4.09 6.77 -3.08
C SER A 190 4.76 7.89 -2.29
N ALA A 191 6.09 7.97 -2.29
CA ALA A 191 6.83 9.05 -1.64
C ALA A 191 6.45 10.42 -2.22
N ALA A 192 6.24 10.52 -3.54
CA ALA A 192 5.73 11.74 -4.17
C ALA A 192 4.33 12.10 -3.64
N ASN A 193 3.43 11.11 -3.51
CA ASN A 193 2.08 11.34 -3.00
C ASN A 193 2.05 11.82 -1.55
N ILE A 194 3.01 11.37 -0.72
CA ILE A 194 3.10 11.73 0.69
C ILE A 194 3.73 13.12 0.87
N PHE A 195 4.84 13.39 0.17
CA PHE A 195 5.65 14.58 0.44
C PHE A 195 5.39 15.75 -0.52
N ILE A 196 5.08 15.49 -1.79
CA ILE A 196 4.99 16.52 -2.83
C ILE A 196 3.56 17.07 -2.95
N TYR A 197 2.58 16.19 -3.18
CA TYR A 197 1.21 16.63 -3.49
C TYR A 197 0.52 17.44 -2.39
N PRO A 198 0.64 17.11 -1.09
CA PRO A 198 0.07 17.95 -0.04
C PRO A 198 0.69 19.35 0.00
N GLY A 199 2.00 19.45 -0.27
CA GLY A 199 2.73 20.72 -0.34
C GLY A 199 2.26 21.60 -1.49
N GLU A 200 2.11 21.02 -2.68
CA GLU A 200 1.57 21.73 -3.85
C GLU A 200 0.14 22.21 -3.63
N LEU A 201 -0.72 21.37 -3.05
CA LEU A 201 -2.11 21.73 -2.78
C LEU A 201 -2.18 22.91 -1.80
N LEU A 202 -1.38 22.87 -0.73
CA LEU A 202 -1.33 23.96 0.24
C LEU A 202 -0.83 25.25 -0.40
N PHE A 203 0.19 25.19 -1.25
CA PHE A 203 0.71 26.36 -1.97
C PHE A 203 -0.36 26.96 -2.90
N LYS A 204 -1.02 26.14 -3.72
CA LYS A 204 -2.11 26.58 -4.62
C LYS A 204 -3.29 27.19 -3.87
N LEU A 205 -3.67 26.62 -2.72
CA LEU A 205 -4.74 27.15 -1.88
C LEU A 205 -4.40 28.53 -1.31
N ASN A 206 -3.16 28.76 -0.90
CA ASN A 206 -2.72 30.07 -0.42
C ASN A 206 -2.67 31.11 -1.55
N LEU A 207 -2.15 30.75 -2.72
CA LEU A 207 -2.19 31.63 -3.89
C LEU A 207 -3.62 32.01 -4.29
N SER A 208 -4.55 31.06 -4.28
CA SER A 208 -5.96 31.36 -4.58
C SER A 208 -6.59 32.30 -3.55
N LYS A 209 -6.18 32.24 -2.28
CA LYS A 209 -6.66 33.17 -1.25
C LYS A 209 -6.12 34.58 -1.51
N ILE A 210 -4.84 34.70 -1.85
CA ILE A 210 -4.20 35.98 -2.17
C ILE A 210 -4.87 36.63 -3.39
N ASN A 211 -5.04 35.88 -4.48
CA ASN A 211 -5.68 36.38 -5.71
C ASN A 211 -7.18 36.72 -5.54
N LYS A 212 -7.84 36.26 -4.47
CA LYS A 212 -9.22 36.65 -4.14
C LYS A 212 -9.30 37.90 -3.26
N GLN A 213 -8.18 38.33 -2.68
CA GLN A 213 -8.07 39.52 -1.83
C GLN A 213 -7.52 40.74 -2.60
N THR A 214 -7.05 40.54 -3.83
CA THR A 214 -6.64 41.59 -4.79
C THR A 214 -7.76 41.80 -5.80
#